data_AF-A0A4Q7MS79-F1
#
_entry.id   AF-A0A4Q7MS79-F1
#
_cell.length_a   1.000
_cell.length_b   1.000
_cell.length_c   1.000
_cell.angle_alpha   90.00
_cell.angle_beta   90.00
_cell.angle_gamma   90.00
#
_symmetry.space_group_name_H-M   'P 1'
#
loop_
_entity.id
_entity.type
_entity.pdbx_description
1 polymer ?
#
loop_
_entity_poly.entity_id
_entity_poly.type
_entity_poly.pdbx_seq_one_letter_code
_entity_poly.pdbx_strand_id
1 'polypeptide(L)'
;MEIQLPFKVIKDYKQYIEYCNILEQYTDMKKHSEAQEDIIELLTVLIEAYDREQDAEEDQEPIDPVSSLKFVMEQNRMKAADLAKELGVSKSLVSDILHYRRGFSKSFIRKLGMRFSFRQELWNRPYKLNPSTRSAKSSKAAKAVKSGKVSKKTKPTNGILAKSAKPVSRKKASASSKKNVVK
;
A
#
# COMPACT_ATOMS: atom_id res chain seq x y z
N MET A 1 -54.33 -11.03 8.93
CA MET A 1 -53.43 -12.06 8.39
C MET A 1 -52.03 -11.70 8.82
N GLU A 2 -51.39 -12.51 9.66
CA GLU A 2 -49.96 -12.35 9.96
C GLU A 2 -49.16 -12.94 8.81
N ILE A 3 -48.24 -12.16 8.25
CA ILE A 3 -47.33 -12.63 7.21
C ILE A 3 -46.06 -13.08 7.91
N GLN A 4 -45.76 -14.38 7.85
CA GLN A 4 -44.54 -14.94 8.40
C GLN A 4 -43.55 -15.18 7.27
N LEU A 5 -42.48 -14.38 7.24
CA LEU A 5 -41.39 -14.54 6.29
C LEU A 5 -40.44 -15.67 6.77
N PRO A 6 -40.04 -16.59 5.87
CA PRO A 6 -39.14 -17.69 6.23
C PRO A 6 -37.74 -17.21 6.59
N PHE A 7 -37.25 -16.15 5.92
CA PHE A 7 -35.96 -15.53 6.18
C PHE A 7 -36.12 -14.00 6.24
N LYS A 8 -35.19 -13.34 6.95
CA LYS A 8 -35.19 -11.89 7.14
C LYS A 8 -33.83 -11.34 6.70
N VAL A 9 -33.79 -10.03 6.45
CA VAL A 9 -32.52 -9.31 6.22
C VAL A 9 -31.55 -9.61 7.36
N ILE A 10 -30.30 -9.90 6.99
CA ILE A 10 -29.22 -10.21 7.93
C ILE A 10 -28.79 -8.91 8.61
N LYS A 11 -28.74 -8.91 9.95
CA LYS A 11 -28.39 -7.71 10.74
C LYS A 11 -27.18 -7.91 11.65
N ASP A 12 -26.76 -9.16 11.84
CA ASP A 12 -25.65 -9.49 12.70
C ASP A 12 -24.89 -10.71 12.15
N TYR A 13 -23.66 -10.85 12.61
CA TYR A 13 -22.75 -11.90 12.17
C TYR A 13 -23.22 -13.31 12.56
N LYS A 14 -23.97 -13.47 13.65
CA LYS A 14 -24.48 -14.79 14.05
C LYS A 14 -25.54 -15.27 13.07
N GLN A 15 -26.46 -14.39 12.68
CA GLN A 15 -27.47 -14.65 11.65
C GLN A 15 -26.82 -14.95 10.29
N TYR A 16 -25.77 -14.21 9.93
CA TYR A 16 -24.97 -14.46 8.73
C TYR A 16 -24.44 -15.90 8.70
N ILE A 17 -23.74 -16.33 9.76
CA ILE A 17 -23.18 -17.68 9.84
C ILE A 17 -24.27 -18.75 9.80
N GLU A 18 -25.40 -18.53 10.47
CA GLU A 18 -26.55 -19.43 10.39
C GLU A 18 -27.04 -19.60 8.95
N TYR A 19 -27.16 -18.51 8.20
CA TYR A 19 -27.64 -18.54 6.83
C TYR A 19 -26.64 -19.20 5.88
N CYS A 20 -25.34 -18.98 6.08
CA CYS A 20 -24.29 -19.69 5.34
C CYS A 20 -24.36 -21.20 5.57
N ASN A 21 -24.52 -21.64 6.82
CA ASN A 21 -24.63 -23.07 7.14
C ASN A 21 -25.89 -23.71 6.52
N ILE A 22 -27.00 -22.98 6.49
CA ILE A 22 -28.24 -23.46 5.86
C ILE A 22 -28.05 -23.55 4.34
N LEU A 23 -27.45 -22.54 3.72
CA LEU A 23 -27.15 -22.52 2.29
C LEU A 23 -26.22 -23.69 1.89
N GLU A 24 -25.19 -23.96 2.67
CA GLU A 24 -24.28 -25.10 2.47
C GLU A 24 -25.04 -26.43 2.51
N GLN A 25 -25.88 -26.64 3.53
CA GLN A 25 -26.69 -27.85 3.64
C GLN A 25 -27.60 -28.08 2.44
N TYR A 26 -28.22 -27.01 1.92
CA TYR A 26 -29.07 -27.12 0.73
C TYR A 26 -28.24 -27.40 -0.52
N THR A 27 -27.10 -26.74 -0.68
CA THR A 27 -26.23 -26.87 -1.88
C THR A 27 -25.55 -28.23 -1.96
N ASP A 28 -25.27 -28.88 -0.83
CA ASP A 28 -24.68 -30.22 -0.77
C ASP A 28 -25.65 -31.34 -1.21
N MET A 29 -26.95 -31.06 -1.29
CA MET A 29 -27.94 -32.03 -1.73
C MET A 29 -27.82 -32.28 -3.24
N LYS A 30 -27.97 -33.53 -3.68
CA LYS A 30 -27.85 -33.91 -5.10
C LYS A 30 -29.02 -33.44 -5.98
N LYS A 31 -30.15 -33.06 -5.38
CA LYS A 31 -31.38 -32.64 -6.04
C LYS A 31 -32.09 -31.63 -5.15
N HIS A 32 -32.74 -30.66 -5.76
CA HIS A 32 -33.54 -29.65 -5.08
C HIS A 32 -34.98 -29.69 -5.63
N SER A 33 -35.96 -29.35 -4.78
CA SER A 33 -37.28 -28.95 -5.26
C SER A 33 -37.27 -27.47 -5.65
N GLU A 34 -38.27 -27.03 -6.42
CA GLU A 34 -38.44 -25.62 -6.81
C GLU A 34 -38.40 -24.68 -5.58
N ALA A 35 -39.09 -25.03 -4.50
CA ALA A 35 -39.06 -24.26 -3.26
C ALA A 35 -37.67 -24.24 -2.58
N GLN A 36 -36.85 -25.26 -2.75
CA GLN A 36 -35.48 -25.26 -2.23
C GLN A 36 -34.55 -24.40 -3.09
N GLU A 37 -34.76 -24.39 -4.41
CA GLU A 37 -34.04 -23.48 -5.32
C GLU A 37 -34.36 -22.01 -4.97
N ASP A 38 -35.63 -21.68 -4.73
CA ASP A 38 -36.04 -20.34 -4.29
C ASP A 38 -35.38 -19.93 -2.96
N ILE A 39 -35.23 -20.88 -2.02
CA ILE A 39 -34.56 -20.64 -0.74
C ILE A 39 -33.06 -20.42 -0.94
N ILE A 40 -32.41 -21.21 -1.80
CA ILE A 40 -30.99 -21.05 -2.14
C ILE A 40 -30.76 -19.67 -2.76
N GLU A 41 -31.60 -19.27 -3.73
CA GLU A 41 -31.52 -17.96 -4.38
C GLU A 41 -31.71 -16.83 -3.36
N LEU A 42 -32.74 -16.92 -2.52
CA LEU A 42 -33.01 -15.92 -1.50
C LEU A 42 -31.86 -15.79 -0.50
N LEU A 43 -31.35 -16.90 0.03
CA LEU A 43 -30.24 -16.91 0.99
C LEU A 43 -28.97 -16.32 0.36
N THR A 44 -28.69 -16.67 -0.90
CA THR A 44 -27.56 -16.12 -1.65
C THR A 44 -27.66 -14.60 -1.73
N VAL A 45 -28.83 -14.06 -2.12
CA VAL A 45 -29.05 -12.60 -2.21
C VAL A 45 -28.89 -11.92 -0.85
N LEU A 46 -29.40 -12.51 0.22
CA LEU A 46 -29.31 -11.95 1.57
C LEU A 46 -27.86 -11.91 2.10
N ILE A 47 -27.10 -12.99 1.87
CA ILE A 47 -25.69 -13.10 2.26
C ILE A 47 -24.86 -12.09 1.46
N GLU A 48 -25.03 -12.03 0.14
CA GLU A 48 -24.32 -11.06 -0.71
C GLU A 48 -24.63 -9.60 -0.37
N ALA A 49 -25.87 -9.31 0.04
CA ALA A 49 -26.27 -7.97 0.47
C ALA A 49 -25.55 -7.59 1.77
N TYR A 50 -25.52 -8.50 2.76
CA TYR A 50 -24.82 -8.28 4.02
C TYR A 50 -23.32 -8.11 3.81
N ASP A 51 -22.68 -8.99 3.03
CA ASP A 51 -21.24 -8.91 2.75
C ASP A 51 -20.86 -7.58 2.11
N ARG A 52 -21.68 -7.09 1.17
CA ARG A 52 -21.46 -5.80 0.52
C ARG A 52 -21.58 -4.61 1.47
N GLU A 53 -22.50 -4.69 2.42
CA GLU A 53 -22.65 -3.68 3.46
C GLU A 53 -21.46 -3.72 4.43
N GLN A 54 -21.03 -4.91 4.86
CA GLN A 54 -19.85 -5.05 5.73
C GLN A 54 -18.56 -4.58 5.05
N ASP A 55 -18.34 -4.93 3.77
CA ASP A 55 -17.23 -4.42 2.95
C ASP A 55 -17.23 -2.88 2.83
N ALA A 56 -18.39 -2.24 2.97
CA ALA A 56 -18.54 -0.79 2.91
C ALA A 56 -18.45 -0.09 4.29
N GLU A 57 -18.87 -0.78 5.35
CA GLU A 57 -18.91 -0.27 6.73
C GLU A 57 -17.61 -0.49 7.50
N GLU A 58 -16.84 -1.51 7.14
CA GLU A 58 -15.59 -1.78 7.83
C GLU A 58 -14.53 -0.73 7.48
N ASP A 59 -14.22 0.11 8.47
CA ASP A 59 -12.91 0.76 8.69
C ASP A 59 -11.78 -0.29 8.85
N GLN A 60 -11.84 -1.41 8.12
CA GLN A 60 -10.77 -2.38 8.05
C GLN A 60 -9.52 -1.68 7.54
N GLU A 61 -8.40 -1.91 8.24
CA GLU A 61 -7.13 -1.39 7.78
C GLU A 61 -6.94 -1.82 6.32
N PRO A 62 -6.76 -0.86 5.38
CA PRO A 62 -6.70 -1.18 3.98
C PRO A 62 -5.56 -2.16 3.76
N ILE A 63 -5.89 -3.35 3.22
CA ILE A 63 -4.91 -4.38 2.88
C ILE A 63 -3.75 -3.72 2.12
N ASP A 64 -2.55 -3.83 2.68
CA ASP A 64 -1.36 -3.22 2.11
C ASP A 64 -0.99 -3.91 0.77
N PRO A 65 -1.01 -3.20 -0.36
CA PRO A 65 -0.76 -3.80 -1.67
C PRO A 65 0.64 -4.39 -1.80
N VAL A 66 1.63 -3.91 -1.04
CA VAL A 66 2.98 -4.50 -1.04
C VAL A 66 2.98 -5.86 -0.35
N SER A 67 2.22 -6.01 0.75
CA SER A 67 2.07 -7.30 1.43
C SER A 67 1.33 -8.32 0.55
N SER A 68 0.24 -7.89 -0.13
CA SER A 68 -0.46 -8.73 -1.12
C SER A 68 0.48 -9.17 -2.24
N LEU A 69 1.34 -8.28 -2.73
CA LEU A 69 2.30 -8.62 -3.77
C LEU A 69 3.32 -9.68 -3.30
N LYS A 70 3.80 -9.57 -2.06
CA LYS A 70 4.72 -10.57 -1.47
C LYS A 70 4.04 -11.92 -1.34
N PHE A 71 2.79 -11.95 -0.87
CA PHE A 71 2.01 -13.18 -0.78
C PHE A 71 1.84 -13.84 -2.15
N VAL A 72 1.43 -13.08 -3.17
CA VAL A 72 1.29 -13.60 -4.54
C VAL A 72 2.62 -14.16 -5.06
N MET A 73 3.74 -13.47 -4.83
CA MET A 73 5.06 -13.96 -5.20
C MET A 73 5.42 -15.27 -4.49
N GLU A 74 5.10 -15.39 -3.20
CA GLU A 74 5.35 -16.61 -2.40
C GLU A 74 4.53 -17.79 -2.92
N GLN A 75 3.23 -17.61 -3.16
CA GLN A 75 2.35 -18.65 -3.70
C GLN A 75 2.82 -19.14 -5.08
N ASN A 76 3.39 -18.24 -5.89
CA ASN A 76 3.94 -18.58 -7.21
C ASN A 76 5.43 -19.00 -7.15
N ARG A 77 6.03 -19.11 -5.97
CA ARG A 77 7.47 -19.42 -5.75
C ARG A 77 8.42 -18.50 -6.55
N MET A 78 8.02 -17.24 -6.72
CA MET A 78 8.74 -16.26 -7.52
C MET A 78 9.69 -15.41 -6.68
N LYS A 79 10.87 -15.11 -7.22
CA LYS A 79 11.76 -14.10 -6.65
C LYS A 79 11.50 -12.74 -7.29
N ALA A 80 11.97 -11.68 -6.63
CA ALA A 80 11.88 -10.31 -7.18
C ALA A 80 12.50 -10.17 -8.58
N ALA A 81 13.54 -10.97 -8.87
CA ALA A 81 14.16 -11.00 -10.19
C ALA A 81 13.26 -11.62 -11.26
N ASP A 82 12.43 -12.59 -10.89
CA ASP A 82 11.53 -13.27 -11.81
C ASP A 82 10.31 -12.40 -12.09
N LEU A 83 9.74 -11.77 -11.05
CA LEU A 83 8.69 -10.76 -11.21
C LEU A 83 9.13 -9.60 -12.12
N ALA A 84 10.37 -9.14 -11.96
CA ALA A 84 10.91 -8.08 -12.82
C ALA A 84 10.99 -8.50 -14.30
N LYS A 85 11.44 -9.74 -14.57
CA LYS A 85 11.50 -10.28 -15.94
C LYS A 85 10.10 -10.41 -16.53
N GLU A 86 9.19 -10.99 -15.76
CA GLU A 86 7.85 -11.33 -16.23
C GLU A 86 6.99 -10.10 -16.52
N LEU A 87 7.11 -9.06 -15.68
CA LEU A 87 6.44 -7.78 -15.93
C LEU A 87 7.24 -6.88 -16.90
N GLY A 88 8.43 -7.29 -17.35
CA GLY A 88 9.28 -6.46 -18.21
C GLY A 88 9.62 -5.10 -17.56
N VAL A 89 10.07 -5.13 -16.31
CA VAL A 89 10.49 -3.94 -15.54
C VAL A 89 11.86 -4.15 -14.92
N SER A 90 12.49 -3.07 -14.45
CA SER A 90 13.80 -3.19 -13.81
C SER A 90 13.72 -3.91 -12.46
N LYS A 91 14.72 -4.74 -12.15
CA LYS A 91 14.87 -5.36 -10.82
C LYS A 91 14.94 -4.32 -9.70
N SER A 92 15.52 -3.14 -10.00
CA SER A 92 15.58 -2.03 -9.06
C SER A 92 14.20 -1.51 -8.69
N LEU A 93 13.29 -1.38 -9.66
CA LEU A 93 11.92 -0.94 -9.42
C LEU A 93 11.17 -1.91 -8.51
N VAL A 94 11.23 -3.20 -8.82
CA VAL A 94 10.57 -4.24 -7.99
C VAL A 94 11.13 -4.24 -6.58
N SER A 95 12.46 -4.17 -6.43
CA SER A 95 13.10 -4.09 -5.11
C SER A 95 12.67 -2.86 -4.33
N ASP A 96 12.65 -1.68 -4.96
CA ASP A 96 12.24 -0.44 -4.30
C ASP A 96 10.76 -0.49 -3.88
N ILE A 97 9.88 -1.12 -4.67
CA ILE A 97 8.47 -1.34 -4.32
C ILE A 97 8.33 -2.29 -3.12
N LEU A 98 9.00 -3.45 -3.13
CA LEU A 98 8.90 -4.45 -2.05
C LEU A 98 9.43 -3.95 -0.70
N HIS A 99 10.29 -2.93 -0.73
CA HIS A 99 10.82 -2.22 0.45
C HIS A 99 10.11 -0.90 0.74
N TYR A 100 8.93 -0.66 0.14
CA TYR A 100 8.10 0.53 0.35
C TYR A 100 8.79 1.85 -0.05
N ARG A 101 9.89 1.83 -0.80
CA ARG A 101 10.57 3.06 -1.21
C ARG A 101 9.82 3.78 -2.32
N ARG A 102 9.01 3.05 -3.10
CA ARG A 102 8.29 3.58 -4.25
C ARG A 102 6.86 3.08 -4.29
N GLY A 103 5.96 3.99 -4.68
CA GLY A 103 4.57 3.72 -5.05
C GLY A 103 4.44 2.83 -6.29
N PHE A 104 3.32 2.14 -6.43
CA PHE A 104 2.99 1.44 -7.67
C PHE A 104 2.63 2.47 -8.75
N SER A 105 3.22 2.38 -9.93
CA SER A 105 2.79 3.19 -11.08
C SER A 105 1.56 2.57 -11.73
N LYS A 106 0.76 3.37 -12.44
CA LYS A 106 -0.38 2.88 -13.23
C LYS A 106 0.03 1.77 -14.22
N SER A 107 1.21 1.90 -14.83
CA SER A 107 1.75 0.87 -15.72
C SER A 107 2.10 -0.43 -15.00
N PHE A 108 2.62 -0.35 -13.77
CA PHE A 108 2.93 -1.52 -12.95
C PHE A 108 1.65 -2.23 -12.48
N ILE A 109 0.65 -1.47 -12.04
CA ILE A 109 -0.68 -1.98 -11.65
C ILE A 109 -1.34 -2.72 -12.81
N ARG A 110 -1.34 -2.14 -14.02
CA ARG A 110 -1.90 -2.79 -15.21
C ARG A 110 -1.20 -4.11 -15.52
N LYS A 111 0.13 -4.15 -15.45
CA LYS A 111 0.92 -5.37 -15.68
C LYS A 111 0.61 -6.44 -14.64
N LEU A 112 0.46 -6.08 -13.37
CA LEU A 112 0.04 -7.00 -12.30
C LEU A 112 -1.36 -7.57 -12.55
N GLY A 113 -2.33 -6.69 -12.85
CA GLY A 113 -3.71 -7.11 -13.14
C GLY A 113 -3.78 -8.06 -14.34
N MET A 114 -3.03 -7.78 -15.42
CA MET A 114 -2.96 -8.67 -16.58
C MET A 114 -2.27 -10.01 -16.27
N ARG A 115 -1.22 -10.02 -15.43
CA ARG A 115 -0.45 -11.24 -15.16
C ARG A 115 -1.16 -12.20 -14.23
N PHE A 116 -1.77 -11.66 -13.17
CA PHE A 116 -2.35 -12.43 -12.07
C PHE A 116 -3.89 -12.44 -12.09
N SER A 117 -4.51 -11.82 -13.10
CA SER A 117 -5.97 -11.72 -13.25
C SER A 117 -6.69 -11.11 -12.02
N PHE A 118 -5.99 -10.27 -11.26
CA PHE A 118 -6.56 -9.55 -10.12
C PHE A 118 -7.11 -8.19 -10.54
N ARG A 119 -8.16 -7.76 -9.81
CA ARG A 119 -8.74 -6.41 -9.90
C ARG A 119 -7.67 -5.34 -9.61
N GLN A 120 -7.65 -4.26 -10.40
CA GLN A 120 -6.63 -3.20 -10.25
C GLN A 120 -6.78 -2.45 -8.93
N GLU A 121 -7.98 -2.41 -8.39
CA GLU A 121 -8.38 -1.84 -7.12
C GLU A 121 -7.59 -2.42 -5.94
N LEU A 122 -7.20 -3.71 -6.02
CA LEU A 122 -6.35 -4.35 -5.03
C LEU A 122 -4.98 -3.65 -4.92
N TRP A 123 -4.43 -3.25 -6.06
CA TRP A 123 -3.10 -2.65 -6.17
C TRP A 123 -3.11 -1.12 -6.07
N ASN A 124 -4.27 -0.50 -6.24
CA ASN A 124 -4.46 0.96 -6.25
C ASN A 124 -4.83 1.52 -4.86
N ARG A 125 -4.50 0.80 -3.78
CA ARG A 125 -4.73 1.23 -2.41
C ARG A 125 -3.57 2.12 -1.92
N PRO A 126 -3.83 3.18 -1.13
CA PRO A 126 -2.76 4.01 -0.57
C PRO A 126 -1.97 3.22 0.49
N TYR A 127 -0.65 3.43 0.55
CA TYR A 127 0.22 2.82 1.56
C TYR A 127 1.41 3.72 1.89
N LYS A 128 1.97 3.57 3.10
CA LYS A 128 3.07 4.41 3.59
C LYS A 128 4.40 4.00 2.95
N LEU A 129 5.17 4.99 2.49
CA LEU A 129 6.49 4.77 1.89
C LEU A 129 7.61 4.90 2.92
N ASN A 130 8.66 4.09 2.79
CA ASN A 130 9.88 4.13 3.60
C ASN A 130 11.13 4.40 2.75
N PRO A 131 11.51 5.67 2.54
CA PRO A 131 12.65 6.04 1.68
C PRO A 131 14.03 5.78 2.30
N SER A 132 14.13 5.38 3.58
CA SER A 132 15.39 5.43 4.36
C SER A 132 16.40 4.30 4.05
N THR A 133 16.01 3.23 3.37
CA THR A 133 16.74 1.94 3.49
C THR A 133 17.95 1.75 2.57
N ARG A 134 18.49 2.81 1.95
CA ARG A 134 19.65 2.73 1.01
C ARG A 134 20.97 3.36 1.52
N SER A 135 20.97 4.10 2.62
CA SER A 135 22.16 4.85 3.08
C SER A 135 23.07 4.11 4.09
N ALA A 136 22.68 2.95 4.62
CA ALA A 136 23.38 2.35 5.77
C ALA A 136 24.47 1.29 5.45
N LYS A 137 24.68 0.88 4.19
CA LYS A 137 25.59 -0.24 3.85
C LYS A 137 26.81 0.10 2.97
N SER A 138 27.01 1.34 2.52
CA SER A 138 28.20 1.71 1.72
C SER A 138 29.33 2.40 2.50
N SER A 139 29.14 2.76 3.77
CA SER A 139 30.14 3.51 4.55
C SER A 139 31.23 2.66 5.25
N LYS A 140 31.17 1.33 5.19
CA LYS A 140 32.14 0.44 5.87
C LYS A 140 33.39 0.06 5.06
N ALA A 141 33.49 0.46 3.79
CA ALA A 141 34.63 0.13 2.92
C ALA A 141 35.69 1.26 2.78
N ALA A 142 35.44 2.46 3.29
CA ALA A 142 36.34 3.63 3.10
C ALA A 142 37.34 3.87 4.25
N LYS A 143 37.43 3.00 5.27
CA LYS A 143 38.26 3.22 6.48
C LYS A 143 39.36 2.18 6.69
N ALA A 144 39.98 1.70 5.62
CA ALA A 144 41.08 0.74 5.70
C ALA A 144 42.20 1.01 4.67
N VAL A 145 42.56 2.27 4.42
CA VAL A 145 43.85 2.63 3.81
C VAL A 145 44.31 3.93 4.45
N LYS A 146 45.19 3.84 5.46
CA LYS A 146 46.21 4.82 5.87
C LYS A 146 46.64 4.53 7.31
N SER A 147 47.48 3.51 7.46
CA SER A 147 48.37 3.36 8.62
C SER A 147 49.80 3.29 8.10
N GLY A 148 50.46 4.44 8.06
CA GLY A 148 51.87 4.62 7.77
C GLY A 148 52.41 5.82 8.56
N LYS A 149 53.10 5.50 9.66
CA LYS A 149 53.93 6.35 10.55
C LYS A 149 54.97 7.17 9.74
N VAL A 150 55.52 8.35 10.10
CA VAL A 150 55.97 8.89 11.41
C VAL A 150 56.45 10.38 11.28
N SER A 151 56.30 11.16 12.37
CA SER A 151 57.04 12.36 12.92
C SER A 151 57.58 13.50 12.01
N LYS A 152 57.63 14.80 12.40
CA LYS A 152 58.04 15.44 13.68
C LYS A 152 57.47 16.89 13.83
N LYS A 153 57.17 17.25 15.11
CA LYS A 153 57.31 18.54 15.87
C LYS A 153 57.65 19.84 15.08
N THR A 154 57.08 21.04 15.31
CA THR A 154 57.03 21.86 16.55
C THR A 154 56.11 23.12 16.45
N LYS A 155 55.40 23.38 17.56
CA LYS A 155 54.95 24.64 18.25
C LYS A 155 54.20 25.82 17.57
N PRO A 156 53.25 26.46 18.31
CA PRO A 156 52.45 27.61 17.86
C PRO A 156 52.99 28.97 18.36
N THR A 157 52.65 30.05 17.66
CA THR A 157 52.77 31.45 18.16
C THR A 157 51.55 32.28 17.78
N ASN A 158 51.10 33.08 18.75
CA ASN A 158 49.94 33.96 18.73
C ASN A 158 50.22 35.33 18.07
N GLY A 159 49.14 36.02 17.70
CA GLY A 159 49.07 37.46 17.39
C GLY A 159 48.80 37.70 15.89
N ILE A 160 47.83 38.49 15.45
CA ILE A 160 47.49 39.84 15.91
C ILE A 160 46.04 40.19 15.51
N LEU A 161 45.38 40.91 16.42
CA LEU A 161 44.14 41.67 16.32
C LEU A 161 44.16 42.67 15.13
N ALA A 162 43.01 42.88 14.46
CA ALA A 162 42.37 44.20 14.32
C ALA A 162 41.46 44.37 13.08
N LYS A 163 40.24 44.85 13.36
CA LYS A 163 39.45 45.87 12.61
C LYS A 163 38.87 45.41 11.26
N SER A 164 37.69 45.82 10.80
CA SER A 164 36.65 46.75 11.26
C SER A 164 35.49 46.72 10.24
N ALA A 165 34.31 47.17 10.69
CA ALA A 165 33.25 47.83 9.90
C ALA A 165 32.28 47.00 9.01
N LYS A 166 31.07 46.85 9.54
CA LYS A 166 29.74 46.78 8.88
C LYS A 166 29.36 48.17 8.28
N PRO A 167 28.15 48.41 7.71
CA PRO A 167 27.17 47.59 6.96
C PRO A 167 26.69 48.36 5.68
N VAL A 168 25.43 48.12 5.24
CA VAL A 168 24.58 48.87 4.26
C VAL A 168 24.42 48.07 2.95
N SER A 169 23.22 47.69 2.47
CA SER A 169 21.95 48.41 2.43
C SER A 169 20.72 47.48 2.43
N ARG A 170 19.64 48.02 3.00
CA ARG A 170 18.24 47.61 2.88
C ARG A 170 17.62 48.16 1.59
N LYS A 171 16.63 47.46 1.04
CA LYS A 171 15.27 47.95 0.72
C LYS A 171 14.44 46.72 0.28
N LYS A 172 13.37 46.29 0.98
CA LYS A 172 11.99 46.84 1.01
C LYS A 172 11.48 47.17 -0.40
N ALA A 173 10.27 46.87 -0.84
CA ALA A 173 9.09 46.19 -0.31
C ALA A 173 8.04 46.23 -1.44
N SER A 174 6.87 45.64 -1.17
CA SER A 174 5.54 45.96 -1.73
C SER A 174 5.16 45.30 -3.05
N ALA A 175 3.89 45.02 -3.35
CA ALA A 175 2.64 44.81 -2.62
C ALA A 175 1.54 44.70 -3.70
N SER A 176 0.39 44.09 -3.34
CA SER A 176 -0.93 44.30 -3.99
C SER A 176 -1.11 43.67 -5.38
N SER A 177 -2.30 43.28 -5.87
CA SER A 177 -3.66 43.40 -5.36
C SER A 177 -4.62 42.59 -6.26
N LYS A 178 -5.66 42.01 -5.65
CA LYS A 178 -7.08 42.00 -6.07
C LYS A 178 -7.58 41.26 -7.34
N LYS A 179 -8.56 40.38 -7.05
CA LYS A 179 -9.96 40.29 -7.55
C LYS A 179 -10.26 40.17 -9.07
N ASN A 180 -11.02 39.13 -9.44
CA ASN A 180 -12.39 39.14 -10.01
C ASN A 180 -12.77 37.70 -10.43
N VAL A 181 -13.89 37.07 -10.06
CA VAL A 181 -15.34 37.35 -10.27
C VAL A 181 -15.81 37.01 -11.72
N VAL A 182 -16.60 35.91 -11.80
CA VAL A 182 -17.79 35.65 -12.66
C VAL A 182 -17.58 35.31 -14.14
N LYS A 183 -17.94 34.08 -14.52
CA LYS A 183 -19.23 33.73 -15.17
C LYS A 183 -19.54 32.26 -14.99
#